data_AF-A0A9P6L0B4-F1
#
_entry.id   AF-A0A9P6L0B4-F1
#
_cell.length_a   1.000
_cell.length_b   1.000
_cell.length_c   1.000
_cell.angle_alpha   90.00
_cell.angle_beta   90.00
_cell.angle_gamma   90.00
#
_symmetry.space_group_name_H-M   'P 1'
#
loop_
_entity.id
_entity.type
_entity.pdbx_description
1 polymer ?
#
loop_
_entity_poly.entity_id
_entity_poly.type
_entity_poly.pdbx_seq_one_letter_code
_entity_poly.pdbx_strand_id
1 'polypeptide(L)'
;MNLEDKIFSKLEKNKRNEVALRVISKIKPGYFYLKKEELHSFVKNKLEFMEQGYLELLGLESFEPFNYVSKMSHYIFGMIKVIDSNNIMIFSNIKGNNDVSLNLNMEHLQRYSVFSGQVVALRGKNVGNNEFIVENIQCMPMVEINTEKAKGSCKIKILSGDIDQVTTENVDVIVLIGVDLSRFKEPLENWAKTNRNNKVLVVPTLDDDYSVNVFPQIMQQDYSPYFETTTNPVEMLVNGKLISINTLDILQELKEEEVSLCSGNPSEDPCGDVLFKGDQIDRLCYHALFQKTYLPTIPSKYNVQYDAGCLSMRVCPDVYILKSKLVPFERKIGPTKVINLGNNKVTEIEINL
;
A
#
# COMPACT_ATOMS: atom_id res chain seq x y z
N MET A 1 -23.25 -47.62 -4.88
CA MET A 1 -23.45 -46.16 -4.83
C MET A 1 -24.83 -45.86 -5.40
N ASN A 2 -25.75 -45.38 -4.57
CA ASN A 2 -27.15 -45.13 -4.93
C ASN A 2 -27.23 -44.02 -6.00
N LEU A 3 -28.29 -44.02 -6.82
CA LEU A 3 -28.56 -42.96 -7.80
C LEU A 3 -28.65 -41.59 -7.12
N GLU A 4 -29.20 -41.53 -5.90
CA GLU A 4 -29.17 -40.33 -5.06
C GLU A 4 -27.74 -39.88 -4.74
N ASP A 5 -26.85 -40.78 -4.28
CA ASP A 5 -25.45 -40.43 -4.01
C ASP A 5 -24.73 -39.92 -5.28
N LYS A 6 -25.07 -40.48 -6.46
CA LYS A 6 -24.53 -40.01 -7.75
C LYS A 6 -25.10 -38.66 -8.17
N ILE A 7 -26.37 -38.36 -7.85
CA ILE A 7 -27.02 -37.09 -8.13
C ILE A 7 -26.49 -36.01 -7.17
N PHE A 8 -26.43 -36.29 -5.86
CA PHE A 8 -25.92 -35.39 -4.84
C PHE A 8 -24.41 -35.13 -4.97
N SER A 9 -23.60 -36.15 -5.28
CA SER A 9 -22.17 -35.92 -5.55
C SER A 9 -21.90 -35.15 -6.86
N LYS A 10 -22.82 -35.20 -7.84
CA LYS A 10 -22.77 -34.33 -9.03
C LYS A 10 -23.25 -32.91 -8.73
N LEU A 11 -24.24 -32.74 -7.85
CA LEU A 11 -24.70 -31.43 -7.38
C LEU A 11 -23.66 -30.73 -6.49
N GLU A 12 -22.95 -31.46 -5.64
CA GLU A 12 -21.84 -30.94 -4.83
C GLU A 12 -20.64 -30.56 -5.69
N LYS A 13 -20.29 -31.36 -6.70
CA LYS A 13 -19.22 -31.01 -7.66
C LYS A 13 -19.56 -29.79 -8.53
N ASN A 14 -20.85 -29.49 -8.72
CA ASN A 14 -21.32 -28.33 -9.48
C ASN A 14 -21.61 -27.09 -8.62
N LYS A 15 -21.56 -27.19 -7.29
CA LYS A 15 -21.52 -26.01 -6.42
C LYS A 15 -20.13 -25.39 -6.50
N ARG A 16 -19.86 -24.63 -7.57
CA ARG A 16 -18.86 -23.56 -7.45
C ARG A 16 -19.35 -22.65 -6.32
N ASN A 17 -18.55 -22.54 -5.25
CA ASN A 17 -18.86 -21.62 -4.16
C ASN A 17 -19.09 -20.22 -4.75
N GLU A 18 -20.13 -19.54 -4.28
CA GLU A 18 -20.40 -18.16 -4.66
C GLU A 18 -19.17 -17.30 -4.37
N VAL A 19 -18.73 -16.51 -5.35
CA VAL A 19 -17.63 -15.57 -5.14
C VAL A 19 -18.14 -14.43 -4.26
N ALA A 20 -17.64 -14.40 -3.02
CA ALA A 20 -17.94 -13.35 -2.08
C ALA A 20 -16.97 -12.19 -2.31
N LEU A 21 -17.38 -11.23 -3.15
CA LEU A 21 -16.67 -9.98 -3.41
C LEU A 21 -17.29 -8.85 -2.59
N ARG A 22 -16.46 -8.15 -1.80
CA ARG A 22 -16.87 -6.95 -1.04
C ARG A 22 -15.81 -5.86 -1.17
N VAL A 23 -16.14 -4.75 -1.82
CA VAL A 23 -15.34 -3.52 -1.80
C VAL A 23 -15.50 -2.84 -0.43
N ILE A 24 -14.38 -2.58 0.26
CA ILE A 24 -14.37 -2.12 1.66
C ILE A 24 -14.55 -0.61 1.77
N SER A 25 -13.99 0.18 0.85
CA SER A 25 -14.11 1.64 0.87
C SER A 25 -14.59 2.18 -0.48
N LYS A 26 -15.54 3.13 -0.41
CA LYS A 26 -16.02 3.95 -1.53
C LYS A 26 -16.09 5.40 -1.06
N ILE A 27 -14.99 5.93 -0.56
CA ILE A 27 -14.97 7.34 -0.13
C ILE A 27 -14.87 8.19 -1.39
N LYS A 28 -15.73 9.22 -1.49
CA LYS A 28 -15.70 10.19 -2.58
C LYS A 28 -14.75 11.32 -2.18
N PRO A 29 -13.55 11.41 -2.77
CA PRO A 29 -12.69 12.58 -2.60
C PRO A 29 -13.41 13.83 -3.11
N GLY A 30 -13.32 14.91 -2.32
CA GLY A 30 -13.76 16.24 -2.73
C GLY A 30 -12.71 16.89 -3.62
N TYR A 31 -12.78 16.64 -4.93
CA TYR A 31 -11.83 17.24 -5.88
C TYR A 31 -11.97 18.77 -5.98
N PHE A 32 -10.99 19.41 -6.61
CA PHE A 32 -11.00 20.80 -7.11
C PHE A 32 -10.63 21.92 -6.14
N TYR A 33 -10.26 21.63 -4.89
CA TYR A 33 -9.65 22.62 -4.01
C TYR A 33 -8.74 21.96 -2.97
N LEU A 34 -7.42 22.06 -3.16
CA LEU A 34 -6.44 21.60 -2.17
C LEU A 34 -6.21 22.71 -1.16
N LYS A 35 -6.58 22.46 0.09
CA LYS A 35 -6.26 23.36 1.20
C LYS A 35 -4.85 23.08 1.67
N LYS A 36 -4.07 24.12 1.95
CA LYS A 36 -2.71 23.96 2.48
C LYS A 36 -2.71 23.17 3.79
N GLU A 37 -3.80 23.27 4.54
CA GLU A 37 -4.05 22.58 5.80
C GLU A 37 -4.33 21.07 5.63
N GLU A 38 -4.67 20.60 4.43
CA GLU A 38 -4.97 19.18 4.18
C GLU A 38 -3.72 18.31 4.30
N LEU A 39 -2.60 18.74 3.71
CA LEU A 39 -1.33 18.03 3.88
C LEU A 39 -0.91 17.98 5.35
N HIS A 40 -1.04 19.11 6.06
CA HIS A 40 -0.72 19.19 7.49
C HIS A 40 -1.59 18.23 8.33
N SER A 41 -2.89 18.23 8.06
CA SER A 41 -3.86 17.35 8.72
C SER A 41 -3.63 15.88 8.38
N PHE A 42 -3.28 15.58 7.13
CA PHE A 42 -2.94 14.22 6.68
C PHE A 42 -1.70 13.68 7.39
N VAL A 43 -0.63 14.47 7.46
CA VAL A 43 0.58 14.10 8.20
C VAL A 43 0.26 13.86 9.67
N LYS A 44 -0.54 14.74 10.29
CA LYS A 44 -0.99 14.58 11.68
C LYS A 44 -1.72 13.25 11.89
N ASN A 45 -2.73 12.98 11.06
CA ASN A 45 -3.51 11.74 11.12
C ASN A 45 -2.64 10.50 10.91
N LYS A 46 -1.67 10.56 9.98
CA LYS A 46 -0.72 9.46 9.71
C LYS A 46 0.15 9.19 10.94
N LEU A 47 0.70 10.22 11.56
CA LEU A 47 1.49 10.10 12.78
C LEU A 47 0.67 9.51 13.93
N GLU A 48 -0.51 10.05 14.22
CA GLU A 48 -1.40 9.55 15.27
C GLU A 48 -1.82 8.09 15.03
N PHE A 49 -2.11 7.74 13.78
CA PHE A 49 -2.52 6.38 13.41
C PHE A 49 -1.39 5.36 13.57
N MET A 50 -0.14 5.73 13.25
CA MET A 50 1.00 4.81 13.29
C MET A 50 1.66 4.70 14.65
N GLU A 51 1.52 5.72 15.51
CA GLU A 51 2.23 5.81 16.79
C GLU A 51 1.99 4.59 17.69
N GLN A 52 0.73 4.15 17.81
CA GLN A 52 0.36 3.02 18.66
C GLN A 52 1.11 1.74 18.28
N GLY A 53 1.26 1.48 16.98
CA GLY A 53 1.98 0.31 16.49
C GLY A 53 3.47 0.32 16.82
N TYR A 54 4.07 1.50 17.02
CA TYR A 54 5.45 1.62 17.48
C TYR A 54 5.57 1.54 19.01
N LEU A 55 4.65 2.17 19.75
CA LEU A 55 4.62 2.09 21.21
C LEU A 55 4.49 0.64 21.69
N GLU A 56 3.56 -0.10 21.11
CA GLU A 56 3.34 -1.51 21.43
C GLU A 56 4.57 -2.37 21.09
N LEU A 57 5.18 -2.15 19.92
CA LEU A 57 6.38 -2.87 19.49
C LEU A 57 7.56 -2.65 20.45
N LEU A 58 7.75 -1.41 20.90
CA LEU A 58 8.87 -1.01 21.73
C LEU A 58 8.60 -1.17 23.24
N GLY A 59 7.37 -1.49 23.64
CA GLY A 59 6.96 -1.59 25.05
C GLY A 59 7.03 -0.24 25.77
N LEU A 60 6.69 0.85 25.09
CA LEU A 60 6.75 2.22 25.61
C LEU A 60 5.35 2.76 25.92
N GLU A 61 5.25 3.63 26.92
CA GLU A 61 4.00 4.37 27.20
C GLU A 61 3.85 5.62 26.33
N SER A 62 4.95 6.33 26.07
CA SER A 62 5.00 7.50 25.20
C SER A 62 6.39 7.74 24.62
N PHE A 63 6.46 8.53 23.56
CA PHE A 63 7.71 9.08 23.02
C PHE A 63 8.06 10.40 23.68
N GLU A 64 9.36 10.70 23.76
CA GLU A 64 9.83 12.00 24.21
C GLU A 64 9.68 13.06 23.09
N PRO A 65 9.40 14.32 23.43
CA PRO A 65 9.35 15.40 22.45
C PRO A 65 10.76 15.76 21.94
N PHE A 66 10.85 16.36 20.76
CA PHE A 66 12.12 16.66 20.10
C PHE A 66 13.00 17.67 20.86
N ASN A 67 12.39 18.51 21.70
CA ASN A 67 13.10 19.45 22.56
C ASN A 67 13.60 18.83 23.88
N TYR A 68 13.32 17.55 24.13
CA TYR A 68 13.86 16.85 25.28
C TYR A 68 15.37 16.67 25.13
N VAL A 69 16.14 17.27 26.05
CA VAL A 69 17.60 17.20 26.07
C VAL A 69 18.05 16.20 27.12
N SER A 70 18.80 15.19 26.70
CA SER A 70 19.33 14.15 27.59
C SER A 70 20.59 13.52 27.03
N LYS A 71 21.53 13.24 27.94
CA LYS A 71 22.73 12.43 27.65
C LYS A 71 22.42 10.94 27.56
N MET A 72 21.25 10.51 28.05
CA MET A 72 20.81 9.12 28.01
C MET A 72 19.99 8.87 26.74
N SER A 73 20.14 7.68 26.16
CA SER A 73 19.40 7.29 24.97
C SER A 73 17.90 7.23 25.28
N HIS A 74 17.09 7.84 24.43
CA HIS A 74 15.63 7.84 24.52
C HIS A 74 15.02 7.70 23.12
N TYR A 75 13.70 7.51 23.07
CA TYR A 75 12.98 7.36 21.82
C TYR A 75 12.22 8.63 21.46
N ILE A 76 12.38 9.04 20.20
CA ILE A 76 11.56 10.07 19.56
C ILE A 76 10.79 9.44 18.39
N PHE A 77 9.68 10.07 18.00
CA PHE A 77 8.81 9.57 16.94
C PHE A 77 8.36 10.68 16.00
N GLY A 78 8.35 10.38 14.71
CA GLY A 78 8.00 11.37 13.70
C GLY A 78 8.18 10.85 12.29
N MET A 79 8.12 11.79 11.35
CA MET A 79 8.22 11.55 9.92
C MET A 79 9.55 12.09 9.39
N ILE A 80 10.27 11.25 8.65
CA ILE A 80 11.50 11.62 7.96
C ILE A 80 11.20 12.64 6.86
N LYS A 81 12.09 13.63 6.77
CA LYS A 81 12.19 14.56 5.66
C LYS A 81 13.64 14.55 5.17
N VAL A 82 13.84 14.08 3.95
CA VAL A 82 15.15 14.10 3.28
C VAL A 82 15.25 15.41 2.51
N ILE A 83 16.27 16.21 2.81
CA ILE A 83 16.63 17.39 2.00
C ILE A 83 17.66 16.97 0.95
N ASP A 84 18.68 16.22 1.38
CA ASP A 84 19.67 15.56 0.54
C ASP A 84 20.27 14.37 1.32
N SER A 85 21.22 13.65 0.71
CA SER A 85 21.84 12.46 1.33
C SER A 85 22.60 12.73 2.63
N ASN A 86 23.00 13.98 2.88
CA ASN A 86 23.75 14.41 4.07
C ASN A 86 22.86 15.19 5.05
N ASN A 87 21.66 15.58 4.65
CA ASN A 87 20.73 16.39 5.44
C ASN A 87 19.37 15.68 5.55
N ILE A 88 19.26 14.89 6.61
CA ILE A 88 18.06 14.13 6.95
C ILE A 88 17.50 14.72 8.25
N MET A 89 16.22 15.07 8.24
CA MET A 89 15.51 15.62 9.38
C MET A 89 14.35 14.70 9.79
N ILE A 90 13.91 14.85 11.04
CA ILE A 90 12.63 14.31 11.52
C ILE A 90 11.68 15.45 11.83
N PHE A 91 10.41 15.30 11.47
CA PHE A 91 9.34 16.26 11.68
C PHE A 91 8.19 15.61 12.46
N SER A 92 7.54 16.36 13.35
CA SER A 92 6.33 15.92 14.02
C SER A 92 5.43 17.11 14.37
N ASN A 93 4.13 16.95 14.13
CA ASN A 93 3.09 17.93 14.49
C ASN A 93 2.09 17.40 15.53
N ILE A 94 2.49 16.36 16.26
CA ILE A 94 1.69 15.73 17.32
C ILE A 94 2.38 15.86 18.68
N LYS A 95 1.61 15.67 19.75
CA LYS A 95 2.07 15.47 21.14
C LYS A 95 3.23 16.37 21.59
N GLY A 96 3.02 17.68 21.49
CA GLY A 96 3.97 18.68 22.02
C GLY A 96 5.11 19.06 21.09
N ASN A 97 5.23 18.41 19.91
CA ASN A 97 6.25 18.77 18.92
C ASN A 97 5.89 20.00 18.07
N ASN A 98 4.67 20.56 18.15
CA ASN A 98 4.30 21.89 17.59
C ASN A 98 4.93 22.25 16.22
N ASP A 99 4.91 21.34 15.25
CA ASP A 99 5.49 21.53 13.90
C ASP A 99 7.03 21.70 13.88
N VAL A 100 7.73 21.15 14.87
CA VAL A 100 9.19 21.21 14.98
C VAL A 100 9.84 20.15 14.09
N SER A 101 10.96 20.55 13.48
CA SER A 101 11.88 19.64 12.81
C SER A 101 13.20 19.58 13.58
N LEU A 102 13.83 18.41 13.58
CA LEU A 102 15.12 18.16 14.23
C LEU A 102 16.07 17.47 13.24
N ASN A 103 17.31 17.95 13.16
CA ASN A 103 18.33 17.33 12.31
C ASN A 103 18.75 15.98 12.90
N LEU A 104 19.02 15.00 12.03
CA LEU A 104 19.47 13.68 12.43
C LEU A 104 20.95 13.50 12.06
N ASN A 105 21.77 13.17 13.07
CA ASN A 105 23.10 12.66 12.84
C ASN A 105 23.04 11.15 12.65
N MET A 106 23.35 10.70 11.43
CA MET A 106 23.27 9.31 10.99
C MET A 106 24.64 8.63 10.93
N GLU A 107 25.73 9.31 11.31
CA GLU A 107 27.13 8.85 11.10
C GLU A 107 27.44 7.54 11.82
N HIS A 108 26.75 7.26 12.93
CA HIS A 108 26.94 6.03 13.71
C HIS A 108 26.16 4.83 13.18
N LEU A 109 25.27 5.03 12.21
CA LEU A 109 24.50 3.96 11.62
C LEU A 109 25.28 3.28 10.51
N GLN A 110 25.38 1.95 10.59
CA GLN A 110 26.01 1.14 9.55
C GLN A 110 25.05 0.79 8.42
N ARG A 111 23.76 0.77 8.73
CA ARG A 111 22.68 0.40 7.82
C ARG A 111 21.48 1.28 8.07
N TYR A 112 20.89 1.79 7.00
CA TYR A 112 19.58 2.43 7.04
C TYR A 112 19.04 2.56 5.61
N SER A 113 17.72 2.63 5.50
CA SER A 113 17.04 3.03 4.27
C SER A 113 15.86 3.91 4.67
N VAL A 114 15.93 5.17 4.24
CA VAL A 114 14.97 6.21 4.60
C VAL A 114 14.56 7.03 3.39
N PHE A 115 13.40 7.67 3.46
CA PHE A 115 12.86 8.53 2.41
C PHE A 115 11.91 9.57 3.00
N SER A 116 11.63 10.63 2.26
CA SER A 116 10.70 11.69 2.68
C SER A 116 9.27 11.16 2.82
N GLY A 117 8.66 11.33 4.00
CA GLY A 117 7.33 10.83 4.31
C GLY A 117 7.30 9.53 5.13
N GLN A 118 8.46 8.90 5.35
CA GLN A 118 8.59 7.70 6.16
C GLN A 118 8.36 8.01 7.65
N VAL A 119 7.40 7.35 8.28
CA VAL A 119 7.16 7.43 9.72
C VAL A 119 8.01 6.39 10.44
N VAL A 120 8.77 6.84 11.44
CA VAL A 120 9.76 6.03 12.17
C VAL A 120 9.78 6.39 13.66
N ALA A 121 10.24 5.45 14.48
CA ALA A 121 10.71 5.73 15.84
C ALA A 121 12.24 5.63 15.87
N LEU A 122 12.91 6.61 16.48
CA LEU A 122 14.36 6.70 16.54
C LEU A 122 14.82 6.58 17.98
N ARG A 123 15.81 5.72 18.23
CA ARG A 123 16.54 5.69 19.49
C ARG A 123 17.82 6.50 19.35
N GLY A 124 18.12 7.33 20.33
CA GLY A 124 19.32 8.15 20.28
C GLY A 124 19.36 9.20 21.39
N LYS A 125 20.21 10.21 21.20
CA LYS A 125 20.47 11.25 22.21
C LYS A 125 20.39 12.64 21.60
N ASN A 126 19.77 13.56 22.33
CA ASN A 126 19.81 14.99 22.05
C ASN A 126 20.63 15.68 23.15
N VAL A 127 21.84 16.11 22.82
CA VAL A 127 22.75 16.79 23.78
C VAL A 127 22.59 18.32 23.78
N GLY A 128 21.57 18.85 23.11
CA GLY A 128 21.22 20.29 23.11
C GLY A 128 21.73 21.07 21.89
N ASN A 129 22.29 20.41 20.87
CA ASN A 129 22.90 21.04 19.70
C ASN A 129 21.94 21.18 18.50
N ASN A 130 20.62 21.13 18.72
CA ASN A 130 19.60 21.07 17.65
C ASN A 130 19.81 19.91 16.66
N GLU A 131 20.42 18.84 17.14
CA GLU A 131 20.72 17.63 16.39
C GLU A 131 20.48 16.42 17.29
N PHE A 132 19.86 15.39 16.73
CA PHE A 132 19.64 14.11 17.38
C PHE A 132 20.64 13.09 16.85
N ILE A 133 21.46 12.55 17.74
CA ILE A 133 22.42 11.50 17.41
C ILE A 133 21.67 10.17 17.37
N VAL A 134 21.48 9.63 16.16
CA VAL A 134 20.70 8.41 15.95
C VAL A 134 21.57 7.18 16.22
N GLU A 135 21.12 6.34 17.14
CA GLU A 135 21.75 5.07 17.48
C GLU A 135 21.03 3.88 16.84
N ASN A 136 19.71 3.98 16.64
CA ASN A 136 18.90 2.93 16.02
C ASN A 136 17.63 3.51 15.37
N ILE A 137 17.21 2.92 14.24
CA ILE A 137 15.99 3.27 13.53
C ILE A 137 15.01 2.10 13.59
N GLN A 138 13.85 2.33 14.18
CA GLN A 138 12.70 1.45 14.05
C GLN A 138 11.78 2.00 12.96
N CYS A 139 11.78 1.37 11.78
CA CYS A 139 11.03 1.83 10.59
C CYS A 139 9.81 0.97 10.24
N MET A 140 9.58 -0.13 10.98
CA MET A 140 8.42 -1.00 10.82
C MET A 140 7.65 -1.04 12.14
N PRO A 141 6.38 -0.59 12.18
CA PRO A 141 5.52 -0.75 13.35
C PRO A 141 4.92 -2.15 13.39
N MET A 142 4.22 -2.48 14.49
CA MET A 142 3.27 -3.59 14.45
C MET A 142 2.15 -3.29 13.43
N VAL A 143 1.77 -4.32 12.67
CA VAL A 143 0.71 -4.25 11.67
C VAL A 143 -0.38 -5.26 11.97
N GLU A 144 -1.63 -4.84 11.80
CA GLU A 144 -2.77 -5.76 11.83
C GLU A 144 -2.80 -6.59 10.56
N ILE A 145 -3.15 -7.87 10.68
CA ILE A 145 -3.30 -8.78 9.55
C ILE A 145 -4.76 -9.17 9.38
N ASN A 146 -5.16 -9.52 8.16
CA ASN A 146 -6.48 -10.06 7.91
C ASN A 146 -6.63 -11.42 8.63
N THR A 147 -7.72 -11.56 9.40
CA THR A 147 -8.05 -12.78 10.14
C THR A 147 -9.30 -13.48 9.59
N GLU A 148 -9.92 -12.94 8.54
CA GLU A 148 -11.05 -13.59 7.89
C GLU A 148 -10.64 -14.96 7.32
N LYS A 149 -11.50 -15.97 7.52
CA LYS A 149 -11.25 -17.32 7.00
C LYS A 149 -11.51 -17.35 5.49
N ALA A 150 -10.57 -17.90 4.74
CA ALA A 150 -10.72 -18.13 3.31
C ALA A 150 -11.92 -19.06 3.02
N LYS A 151 -12.71 -18.71 2.01
CA LYS A 151 -13.95 -19.43 1.62
C LYS A 151 -13.83 -19.96 0.19
N GLY A 152 -13.36 -21.20 0.06
CA GLY A 152 -13.20 -21.85 -1.25
C GLY A 152 -12.14 -21.17 -2.13
N SER A 153 -12.01 -21.65 -3.37
CA SER A 153 -11.09 -21.08 -4.36
C SER A 153 -11.77 -20.00 -5.19
N CYS A 154 -11.01 -18.97 -5.58
CA CYS A 154 -11.42 -18.00 -6.59
C CYS A 154 -10.23 -17.72 -7.50
N LYS A 155 -10.52 -17.62 -8.81
CA LYS A 155 -9.54 -17.23 -9.82
C LYS A 155 -9.78 -15.80 -10.25
N ILE A 156 -8.81 -14.95 -9.97
CA ILE A 156 -8.83 -13.54 -10.37
C ILE A 156 -7.86 -13.37 -11.53
N LYS A 157 -8.34 -12.79 -12.63
CA LYS A 157 -7.52 -12.31 -13.74
C LYS A 157 -7.44 -10.80 -13.71
N ILE A 158 -6.22 -10.27 -13.71
CA ILE A 158 -5.97 -8.83 -13.79
C ILE A 158 -5.49 -8.51 -15.20
N LEU A 159 -6.12 -7.52 -15.84
CA LEU A 159 -5.77 -7.02 -17.15
C LEU A 159 -5.42 -5.55 -17.02
N SER A 160 -4.25 -5.15 -17.52
CA SER A 160 -3.82 -3.75 -17.49
C SER A 160 -3.23 -3.29 -18.81
N GLY A 161 -3.56 -2.06 -19.20
CA GLY A 161 -3.03 -1.35 -20.35
C GLY A 161 -3.79 -1.61 -21.67
N ASP A 162 -3.06 -1.45 -22.76
CA ASP A 162 -3.51 -1.64 -24.14
C ASP A 162 -3.57 -3.13 -24.49
N ILE A 163 -4.67 -3.78 -24.09
CA ILE A 163 -4.92 -5.21 -24.30
C ILE A 163 -5.62 -5.47 -25.63
N ASP A 164 -5.29 -6.60 -26.28
CA ASP A 164 -5.87 -6.95 -27.57
C ASP A 164 -7.16 -7.79 -27.48
N GLN A 165 -7.19 -8.69 -26.50
CA GLN A 165 -8.27 -9.64 -26.30
C GLN A 165 -8.45 -9.92 -24.81
N VAL A 166 -9.67 -10.28 -24.42
CA VAL A 166 -9.98 -10.71 -23.06
C VAL A 166 -10.38 -12.18 -23.10
N THR A 167 -9.60 -13.03 -22.43
CA THR A 167 -9.90 -14.46 -22.28
C THR A 167 -10.67 -14.69 -20.99
N THR A 168 -11.86 -15.26 -21.12
CA THR A 168 -12.82 -15.44 -20.02
C THR A 168 -12.93 -16.90 -19.54
N GLU A 169 -12.05 -17.76 -20.03
CA GLU A 169 -11.98 -19.16 -19.66
C GLU A 169 -11.43 -19.34 -18.24
N ASN A 170 -12.10 -20.17 -17.44
CA ASN A 170 -11.66 -20.57 -16.11
C ASN A 170 -11.32 -19.41 -15.15
N VAL A 171 -12.04 -18.29 -15.25
CA VAL A 171 -11.90 -17.13 -14.36
C VAL A 171 -13.22 -16.84 -13.67
N ASP A 172 -13.18 -16.36 -12.43
CA ASP A 172 -14.38 -15.94 -11.70
C ASP A 172 -14.44 -14.41 -11.58
N VAL A 173 -13.29 -13.73 -11.49
CA VAL A 173 -13.21 -12.27 -11.36
C VAL A 173 -12.22 -11.71 -12.38
N ILE A 174 -12.63 -10.70 -13.15
CA ILE A 174 -11.76 -9.93 -14.04
C ILE A 174 -11.60 -8.53 -13.46
N VAL A 175 -10.37 -8.08 -13.27
CA VAL A 175 -10.03 -6.72 -12.84
C VAL A 175 -9.38 -5.97 -14.00
N LEU A 176 -9.94 -4.83 -14.39
CA LEU A 176 -9.45 -3.98 -15.47
C LEU A 176 -8.74 -2.75 -14.86
N ILE A 177 -7.51 -2.50 -15.28
CA ILE A 177 -6.67 -1.39 -14.79
C ILE A 177 -6.10 -0.60 -15.96
N GLY A 178 -6.62 0.60 -16.22
CA GLY A 178 -6.17 1.45 -17.33
C GLY A 178 -6.35 0.77 -18.68
N VAL A 179 -7.50 0.13 -18.86
CA VAL A 179 -7.93 -0.53 -20.09
C VAL A 179 -8.97 0.35 -20.77
N ASP A 180 -8.96 0.41 -22.10
CA ASP A 180 -10.05 1.01 -22.88
C ASP A 180 -11.33 0.17 -22.76
N LEU A 181 -12.23 0.62 -21.89
CA LEU A 181 -13.49 -0.05 -21.59
C LEU A 181 -14.42 -0.12 -22.80
N SER A 182 -14.29 0.81 -23.76
CA SER A 182 -15.17 0.85 -24.94
C SER A 182 -14.96 -0.36 -25.85
N ARG A 183 -13.72 -0.85 -25.96
CA ARG A 183 -13.32 -2.01 -26.78
C ARG A 183 -13.88 -3.33 -26.24
N PHE A 184 -14.07 -3.45 -24.92
CA PHE A 184 -14.39 -4.73 -24.26
C PHE A 184 -15.74 -4.77 -23.57
N LYS A 185 -16.54 -3.70 -23.65
CA LYS A 185 -17.83 -3.60 -22.97
C LYS A 185 -18.75 -4.77 -23.28
N GLU A 186 -19.11 -4.98 -24.54
CA GLU A 186 -20.10 -5.99 -24.93
C GLU A 186 -19.65 -7.44 -24.60
N PRO A 187 -18.41 -7.87 -24.94
CA PRO A 187 -17.95 -9.21 -24.57
C PRO A 187 -17.96 -9.47 -23.07
N LEU A 188 -17.51 -8.50 -22.26
CA LEU A 188 -17.44 -8.64 -20.80
C LEU A 188 -18.80 -8.59 -20.13
N GLU A 189 -19.73 -7.76 -20.62
CA GLU A 189 -21.12 -7.78 -20.16
C GLU A 189 -21.78 -9.13 -20.45
N ASN A 190 -21.58 -9.66 -21.65
CA ASN A 190 -22.13 -10.97 -22.02
C ASN A 190 -21.55 -12.07 -21.12
N TRP A 191 -20.24 -12.04 -20.86
CA TRP A 191 -19.60 -12.96 -19.92
C TRP A 191 -20.14 -12.81 -18.49
N ALA A 192 -20.26 -11.59 -17.96
CA ALA A 192 -20.79 -11.34 -16.63
C ALA A 192 -22.25 -11.83 -16.48
N LYS A 193 -23.05 -11.77 -17.56
CA LYS A 193 -24.43 -12.30 -17.59
C LYS A 193 -24.48 -13.83 -17.56
N THR A 194 -23.47 -14.52 -18.10
CA THR A 194 -23.50 -16.01 -18.18
C THR A 194 -23.54 -16.69 -16.82
N ASN A 195 -22.95 -16.08 -15.79
CA ASN A 195 -22.92 -16.62 -14.43
C ASN A 195 -22.88 -15.47 -13.42
N ARG A 196 -23.77 -15.49 -12.42
CA ARG A 196 -23.85 -14.47 -11.37
C ARG A 196 -22.57 -14.34 -10.53
N ASN A 197 -21.75 -15.40 -10.52
CA ASN A 197 -20.45 -15.40 -9.85
C ASN A 197 -19.37 -14.67 -10.64
N ASN A 198 -19.58 -14.43 -11.93
CA ASN A 198 -18.64 -13.69 -12.77
C ASN A 198 -18.69 -12.21 -12.39
N LYS A 199 -17.55 -11.66 -11.99
CA LYS A 199 -17.42 -10.24 -11.60
C LYS A 199 -16.44 -9.54 -12.51
N VAL A 200 -16.79 -8.33 -12.96
CA VAL A 200 -15.89 -7.42 -13.65
C VAL A 200 -15.68 -6.22 -12.74
N LEU A 201 -14.45 -5.97 -12.31
CA LEU A 201 -14.07 -4.78 -11.55
C LEU A 201 -13.26 -3.84 -12.44
N VAL A 202 -13.46 -2.53 -12.25
CA VAL A 202 -12.69 -1.50 -12.95
C VAL A 202 -12.02 -0.61 -11.91
N VAL A 203 -10.70 -0.54 -11.96
CA VAL A 203 -9.86 0.31 -11.11
C VAL A 203 -9.25 1.42 -11.96
N PRO A 204 -9.50 2.70 -11.64
CA PRO A 204 -8.99 3.81 -12.43
C PRO A 204 -7.46 3.99 -12.29
N THR A 205 -6.87 4.66 -13.28
CA THR A 205 -5.48 5.12 -13.31
C THR A 205 -5.42 6.60 -13.65
N LEU A 206 -4.34 7.29 -13.29
CA LEU A 206 -4.20 8.75 -13.50
C LEU A 206 -4.30 9.18 -14.97
N ASP A 207 -4.09 8.25 -15.89
CA ASP A 207 -4.12 8.48 -17.33
C ASP A 207 -5.51 8.21 -17.94
N ASP A 208 -6.49 7.72 -17.16
CA ASP A 208 -7.81 7.37 -17.66
C ASP A 208 -8.68 8.61 -17.88
N ASP A 209 -9.31 8.70 -19.05
CA ASP A 209 -10.23 9.78 -19.44
C ASP A 209 -11.54 9.79 -18.64
N TYR A 210 -11.88 8.68 -18.00
CA TYR A 210 -13.06 8.52 -17.13
C TYR A 210 -12.82 8.80 -15.65
N SER A 211 -11.65 9.33 -15.31
CA SER A 211 -11.30 9.69 -13.95
C SER A 211 -10.64 11.07 -13.93
N VAL A 212 -10.56 11.69 -12.76
CA VAL A 212 -9.73 12.90 -12.63
C VAL A 212 -8.26 12.51 -12.49
N ASN A 213 -7.36 13.35 -13.02
CA ASN A 213 -5.91 13.25 -12.83
C ASN A 213 -5.50 13.77 -11.44
N VAL A 214 -6.11 13.23 -10.39
CA VAL A 214 -5.80 13.53 -8.98
C VAL A 214 -5.98 12.24 -8.19
N PHE A 215 -4.97 11.83 -7.44
CA PHE A 215 -5.02 10.67 -6.55
C PHE A 215 -5.49 11.07 -5.14
N PRO A 216 -6.36 10.31 -4.44
CA PRO A 216 -7.04 9.10 -4.88
C PRO A 216 -8.09 9.37 -5.96
N GLN A 217 -8.34 8.40 -6.83
CA GLN A 217 -9.25 8.54 -7.97
C GLN A 217 -10.57 7.80 -7.77
N ILE A 218 -11.60 8.30 -8.43
CA ILE A 218 -12.92 7.67 -8.59
C ILE A 218 -13.30 7.74 -10.06
N MET A 219 -14.08 6.77 -10.50
CA MET A 219 -14.72 6.86 -11.81
C MET A 219 -15.79 7.94 -11.80
N GLN A 220 -15.80 8.78 -12.82
CA GLN A 220 -16.80 9.85 -12.99
C GLN A 220 -18.13 9.34 -13.54
N GLN A 221 -18.12 8.20 -14.22
CA GLN A 221 -19.27 7.64 -14.90
C GLN A 221 -19.39 6.13 -14.70
N ASP A 222 -20.62 5.65 -14.58
CA ASP A 222 -20.94 4.22 -14.65
C ASP A 222 -20.91 3.76 -16.12
N TYR A 223 -19.96 2.88 -16.44
CA TYR A 223 -19.77 2.37 -17.81
C TYR A 223 -20.79 1.30 -18.20
N SER A 224 -21.13 0.44 -17.24
CA SER A 224 -22.03 -0.70 -17.42
C SER A 224 -22.64 -1.09 -16.07
N PRO A 225 -23.93 -1.48 -16.03
CA PRO A 225 -24.53 -2.03 -14.81
C PRO A 225 -23.95 -3.39 -14.40
N TYR A 226 -23.16 -4.04 -15.27
CA TYR A 226 -22.50 -5.32 -14.98
C TYR A 226 -21.06 -5.15 -14.48
N PHE A 227 -20.54 -3.93 -14.46
CA PHE A 227 -19.18 -3.63 -13.99
C PHE A 227 -19.25 -3.02 -12.59
N GLU A 228 -18.45 -3.54 -11.68
CA GLU A 228 -18.23 -2.93 -10.38
C GLU A 228 -17.12 -1.88 -10.52
N THR A 229 -17.53 -0.62 -10.68
CA THR A 229 -16.62 0.52 -10.70
C THR A 229 -16.07 0.80 -9.29
N THR A 230 -14.75 0.92 -9.17
CA THR A 230 -14.07 1.14 -7.88
C THR A 230 -13.27 2.44 -7.86
N THR A 231 -12.61 2.69 -6.72
CA THR A 231 -11.65 3.78 -6.53
C THR A 231 -10.23 3.33 -6.83
N ASN A 232 -9.28 4.27 -6.81
CA ASN A 232 -7.85 4.00 -6.75
C ASN A 232 -7.25 4.87 -5.62
N PRO A 233 -6.71 4.29 -4.54
CA PRO A 233 -6.54 2.86 -4.29
C PRO A 233 -7.89 2.18 -4.00
N VAL A 234 -7.91 0.85 -3.99
CA VAL A 234 -9.08 0.06 -3.58
C VAL A 234 -8.68 -1.10 -2.68
N GLU A 235 -9.48 -1.34 -1.65
CA GLU A 235 -9.44 -2.55 -0.81
C GLU A 235 -10.70 -3.38 -1.06
N MET A 236 -10.50 -4.67 -1.31
CA MET A 236 -11.58 -5.63 -1.51
C MET A 236 -11.30 -6.93 -0.79
N LEU A 237 -12.36 -7.57 -0.31
CA LEU A 237 -12.32 -8.95 0.14
C LEU A 237 -12.87 -9.84 -0.98
N VAL A 238 -12.08 -10.84 -1.35
CA VAL A 238 -12.49 -11.89 -2.28
C VAL A 238 -12.36 -13.21 -1.55
N ASN A 239 -13.50 -13.86 -1.29
CA ASN A 239 -13.55 -15.13 -0.55
C ASN A 239 -12.79 -15.10 0.79
N GLY A 240 -12.82 -13.97 1.49
CA GLY A 240 -12.14 -13.77 2.79
C GLY A 240 -10.65 -13.41 2.68
N LYS A 241 -10.09 -13.29 1.48
CA LYS A 241 -8.74 -12.75 1.23
C LYS A 241 -8.79 -11.25 0.96
N LEU A 242 -8.00 -10.49 1.70
CA LEU A 242 -7.91 -9.03 1.56
C LEU A 242 -6.94 -8.68 0.43
N ILE A 243 -7.45 -8.06 -0.61
CA ILE A 243 -6.70 -7.61 -1.77
C ILE A 243 -6.74 -6.09 -1.82
N SER A 244 -5.55 -5.50 -1.89
CA SER A 244 -5.39 -4.06 -2.12
C SER A 244 -4.81 -3.83 -3.50
N ILE A 245 -5.34 -2.84 -4.21
CA ILE A 245 -4.83 -2.41 -5.52
C ILE A 245 -4.54 -0.92 -5.46
N ASN A 246 -3.34 -0.54 -5.87
CA ASN A 246 -2.91 0.85 -6.01
C ASN A 246 -2.20 1.04 -7.34
N THR A 247 -2.70 1.96 -8.16
CA THR A 247 -2.19 2.19 -9.52
C THR A 247 -1.28 3.41 -9.61
N LEU A 248 -1.11 4.15 -8.50
CA LEU A 248 -0.08 5.19 -8.37
C LEU A 248 1.31 4.52 -8.29
N ASP A 249 2.30 5.03 -9.02
CA ASP A 249 3.64 4.45 -9.10
C ASP A 249 4.50 4.78 -7.87
N ILE A 250 4.04 4.32 -6.71
CA ILE A 250 4.69 4.55 -5.42
C ILE A 250 6.06 3.86 -5.33
N LEU A 251 6.28 2.76 -6.06
CA LEU A 251 7.56 2.06 -6.03
C LEU A 251 8.64 2.87 -6.74
N GLN A 252 8.30 3.54 -7.85
CA GLN A 252 9.23 4.43 -8.53
C GLN A 252 9.51 5.68 -7.70
N GLU A 253 8.50 6.28 -7.04
CA GLU A 253 8.73 7.38 -6.09
C GLU A 253 9.62 6.97 -4.93
N LEU A 254 9.34 5.83 -4.28
CA LEU A 254 10.17 5.31 -3.19
C LEU A 254 11.61 5.06 -3.66
N LYS A 255 11.80 4.53 -4.87
CA LYS A 255 13.13 4.28 -5.43
C LYS A 255 13.92 5.57 -5.69
N GLU A 256 13.25 6.63 -6.11
CA GLU A 256 13.85 7.94 -6.40
C GLU A 256 14.19 8.70 -5.11
N GLU A 257 13.36 8.56 -4.07
CA GLU A 257 13.50 9.27 -2.79
C GLU A 257 14.30 8.51 -1.73
N GLU A 258 14.60 7.23 -1.96
CA GLU A 258 15.36 6.40 -1.03
C GLU A 258 16.81 6.87 -0.89
N VAL A 259 17.18 7.25 0.34
CA VAL A 259 18.56 7.34 0.79
C VAL A 259 18.88 6.09 1.60
N SER A 260 19.88 5.33 1.16
CA SER A 260 20.28 4.11 1.85
C SER A 260 21.78 4.00 2.03
N LEU A 261 22.18 3.40 3.16
CA LEU A 261 23.54 3.02 3.47
C LEU A 261 23.54 1.55 3.88
N CYS A 262 24.51 0.78 3.40
CA CYS A 262 24.75 -0.58 3.83
C CYS A 262 26.26 -0.86 3.83
N SER A 263 26.92 -0.65 4.97
CA SER A 263 28.39 -0.71 5.09
C SER A 263 28.90 -1.68 6.16
N GLY A 264 28.01 -2.40 6.87
CA GLY A 264 28.37 -3.22 8.04
C GLY A 264 27.82 -4.65 8.03
N ASN A 265 28.30 -5.46 8.99
CA ASN A 265 27.82 -6.81 9.27
C ASN A 265 26.46 -6.79 9.99
N PRO A 266 25.67 -7.89 9.97
CA PRO A 266 24.27 -7.90 10.43
C PRO A 266 23.97 -7.58 11.91
N SER A 267 24.94 -7.21 12.74
CA SER A 267 24.72 -7.16 14.20
C SER A 267 24.28 -5.77 14.69
N GLU A 268 23.09 -5.71 15.30
CA GLU A 268 22.49 -4.64 16.13
C GLU A 268 21.42 -3.72 15.49
N ASP A 269 20.97 -3.97 14.26
CA ASP A 269 19.86 -3.22 13.62
C ASP A 269 18.69 -4.15 13.22
N PRO A 270 17.60 -4.22 14.01
CA PRO A 270 16.45 -5.07 13.73
C PRO A 270 15.78 -4.78 12.38
N CYS A 271 15.74 -3.50 11.97
CA CYS A 271 15.13 -3.12 10.71
C CYS A 271 16.08 -3.37 9.54
N GLY A 272 17.36 -3.04 9.71
CA GLY A 272 18.40 -3.28 8.72
C GLY A 272 18.53 -4.76 8.33
N ASP A 273 18.37 -5.68 9.28
CA ASP A 273 18.40 -7.12 8.98
C ASP A 273 17.27 -7.57 8.06
N VAL A 274 16.08 -6.98 8.18
CA VAL A 274 14.94 -7.31 7.33
C VAL A 274 15.06 -6.60 5.98
N LEU A 275 15.35 -5.31 5.99
CA LEU A 275 15.39 -4.45 4.81
C LEU A 275 16.54 -4.81 3.85
N PHE A 276 17.68 -5.26 4.36
CA PHE A 276 18.88 -5.56 3.55
C PHE A 276 19.14 -7.05 3.36
N LYS A 277 18.21 -7.93 3.77
CA LYS A 277 18.28 -9.38 3.48
C LYS A 277 18.06 -9.68 1.99
N GLY A 278 17.21 -8.90 1.34
CA GLY A 278 16.82 -9.06 -0.06
C GLY A 278 17.45 -8.03 -0.99
N ASP A 279 16.90 -7.94 -2.20
CA ASP A 279 17.28 -6.90 -3.16
C ASP A 279 16.63 -5.54 -2.83
N GLN A 280 16.91 -4.50 -3.62
CA GLN A 280 16.25 -3.21 -3.45
C GLN A 280 14.72 -3.30 -3.61
N ILE A 281 14.21 -4.18 -4.47
CA ILE A 281 12.77 -4.32 -4.70
C ILE A 281 12.09 -4.85 -3.44
N ASP A 282 12.68 -5.85 -2.77
CA ASP A 282 12.18 -6.35 -1.49
C ASP A 282 12.08 -5.20 -0.47
N ARG A 283 13.14 -4.39 -0.37
CA ARG A 283 13.20 -3.24 0.54
C ARG A 283 12.13 -2.18 0.24
N LEU A 284 11.92 -1.83 -1.03
CA LEU A 284 10.85 -0.92 -1.44
C LEU A 284 9.46 -1.49 -1.10
N CYS A 285 9.26 -2.80 -1.24
CA CYS A 285 8.01 -3.43 -0.87
C CYS A 285 7.78 -3.42 0.66
N TYR A 286 8.83 -3.59 1.47
CA TYR A 286 8.73 -3.37 2.92
C TYR A 286 8.28 -1.94 3.24
N HIS A 287 8.89 -0.93 2.61
CA HIS A 287 8.48 0.46 2.79
C HIS A 287 7.04 0.72 2.37
N ALA A 288 6.63 0.23 1.20
CA ALA A 288 5.26 0.38 0.72
C ALA A 288 4.23 -0.25 1.66
N LEU A 289 4.56 -1.38 2.31
CA LEU A 289 3.64 -2.11 3.18
C LEU A 289 3.59 -1.54 4.60
N PHE A 290 4.76 -1.36 5.24
CA PHE A 290 4.86 -1.04 6.67
C PHE A 290 4.62 0.44 6.99
N GLN A 291 4.57 1.30 5.97
CA GLN A 291 4.11 2.68 6.14
C GLN A 291 2.59 2.81 6.25
N LYS A 292 1.84 1.70 6.14
CA LYS A 292 0.38 1.64 6.33
C LYS A 292 -0.38 2.72 5.54
N THR A 293 0.08 3.03 4.33
CA THR A 293 -0.55 4.01 3.44
C THR A 293 -0.32 3.67 1.97
N TYR A 294 -1.29 4.04 1.13
CA TYR A 294 -1.18 4.01 -0.32
C TYR A 294 -0.33 5.15 -0.90
N LEU A 295 0.17 6.06 -0.05
CA LEU A 295 1.01 7.19 -0.44
C LEU A 295 2.16 7.38 0.57
N PRO A 296 3.21 6.54 0.51
CA PRO A 296 4.28 6.57 1.50
C PRO A 296 5.14 7.84 1.39
N THR A 297 5.45 8.26 0.16
CA THR A 297 6.30 9.43 -0.12
C THR A 297 5.54 10.74 0.05
N ILE A 298 6.11 11.67 0.84
CA ILE A 298 5.51 12.98 1.10
C ILE A 298 6.60 14.06 1.07
N PRO A 299 6.44 15.13 0.26
CA PRO A 299 5.37 15.33 -0.72
C PRO A 299 5.50 14.34 -1.90
N SER A 300 4.36 13.96 -2.50
CA SER A 300 4.38 13.15 -3.72
C SER A 300 4.67 14.01 -4.95
N LYS A 301 5.29 13.42 -5.98
CA LYS A 301 5.48 14.07 -7.29
C LYS A 301 4.21 14.12 -8.13
N TYR A 302 3.18 13.37 -7.75
CA TYR A 302 1.89 13.35 -8.44
C TYR A 302 0.90 14.34 -7.83
N ASN A 303 -0.17 14.64 -8.58
CA ASN A 303 -1.29 15.41 -8.06
C ASN A 303 -2.06 14.58 -7.05
N VAL A 304 -1.95 14.96 -5.77
CA VAL A 304 -2.56 14.24 -4.65
C VAL A 304 -3.52 15.15 -3.87
N GLN A 305 -4.69 14.61 -3.58
CA GLN A 305 -5.56 15.06 -2.51
C GLN A 305 -5.28 14.26 -1.24
N TYR A 306 -4.74 14.96 -0.24
CA TYR A 306 -4.30 14.37 1.01
C TYR A 306 -5.48 14.07 1.96
N ASP A 307 -6.14 12.93 1.75
CA ASP A 307 -7.23 12.43 2.58
C ASP A 307 -6.84 11.13 3.30
N ALA A 308 -6.68 11.20 4.63
CA ALA A 308 -6.30 10.06 5.45
C ALA A 308 -7.34 8.93 5.43
N GLY A 309 -8.62 9.22 5.19
CA GLY A 309 -9.68 8.22 5.10
C GLY A 309 -9.52 7.29 3.91
N CYS A 310 -8.97 7.78 2.79
CA CYS A 310 -8.78 7.02 1.56
C CYS A 310 -7.37 6.45 1.41
N LEU A 311 -6.37 7.16 1.96
CA LEU A 311 -4.96 6.86 1.72
C LEU A 311 -4.33 5.96 2.78
N SER A 312 -5.01 5.68 3.89
CA SER A 312 -4.48 4.80 4.95
C SER A 312 -4.78 3.33 4.68
N MET A 313 -3.82 2.46 4.93
CA MET A 313 -3.99 1.00 4.95
C MET A 313 -4.19 0.55 6.40
N ARG A 314 -5.42 0.16 6.75
CA ARG A 314 -5.73 -0.22 8.14
C ARG A 314 -5.17 -1.59 8.49
N VAL A 315 -5.42 -2.54 7.59
CA VAL A 315 -5.02 -3.94 7.71
C VAL A 315 -4.03 -4.24 6.61
N CYS A 316 -2.97 -4.97 6.94
CA CYS A 316 -2.00 -5.47 5.99
C CYS A 316 -2.69 -6.47 5.03
N PRO A 317 -2.71 -6.21 3.70
CA PRO A 317 -3.42 -7.06 2.77
C PRO A 317 -2.78 -8.45 2.64
N ASP A 318 -3.59 -9.45 2.29
CA ASP A 318 -3.07 -10.76 1.87
C ASP A 318 -2.32 -10.64 0.54
N VAL A 319 -2.86 -9.84 -0.38
CA VAL A 319 -2.28 -9.54 -1.70
C VAL A 319 -2.29 -8.04 -1.96
N TYR A 320 -1.12 -7.47 -2.27
CA TYR A 320 -0.99 -6.07 -2.64
C TYR A 320 -0.54 -5.95 -4.11
N ILE A 321 -1.44 -5.47 -4.97
CA ILE A 321 -1.19 -5.25 -6.39
C ILE A 321 -0.81 -3.80 -6.61
N LEU A 322 0.31 -3.60 -7.27
CA LEU A 322 0.90 -2.31 -7.60
C LEU A 322 1.07 -2.18 -9.12
N LYS A 323 0.89 -0.97 -9.65
CA LYS A 323 1.31 -0.61 -11.01
C LYS A 323 2.53 0.30 -10.91
N SER A 324 3.63 -0.07 -11.57
CA SER A 324 4.88 0.68 -11.51
C SER A 324 5.66 0.61 -12.83
N LYS A 325 6.49 1.62 -13.11
CA LYS A 325 7.48 1.59 -14.20
C LYS A 325 8.58 0.54 -14.00
N LEU A 326 8.72 -0.02 -12.80
CA LEU A 326 9.61 -1.13 -12.54
C LEU A 326 9.17 -2.39 -13.31
N VAL A 327 10.11 -3.29 -13.59
CA VAL A 327 9.84 -4.58 -14.25
C VAL A 327 8.79 -5.36 -13.45
N PRO A 328 7.83 -6.07 -14.09
CA PRO A 328 6.87 -6.89 -13.38
C PRO A 328 7.54 -7.88 -12.43
N PHE A 329 6.96 -8.07 -11.24
CA PHE A 329 7.49 -9.00 -10.26
C PHE A 329 6.40 -9.51 -9.31
N GLU A 330 6.73 -10.63 -8.66
CA GLU A 330 6.00 -11.15 -7.50
C GLU A 330 7.00 -11.33 -6.35
N ARG A 331 6.62 -10.89 -5.14
CA ARG A 331 7.42 -11.02 -3.91
C ARG A 331 6.55 -11.42 -2.73
N LYS A 332 7.15 -12.13 -1.77
CA LYS A 332 6.53 -12.46 -0.48
C LYS A 332 7.18 -11.59 0.60
N ILE A 333 6.43 -10.63 1.12
CA ILE A 333 6.90 -9.64 2.10
C ILE A 333 6.10 -9.84 3.38
N GLY A 334 6.72 -10.46 4.40
CA GLY A 334 6.02 -10.93 5.58
C GLY A 334 4.82 -11.84 5.21
N PRO A 335 3.60 -11.56 5.70
CA PRO A 335 2.40 -12.32 5.35
C PRO A 335 1.83 -11.96 3.96
N THR A 336 2.27 -10.87 3.32
CA THR A 336 1.66 -10.32 2.11
C THR A 336 2.35 -10.78 0.84
N LYS A 337 1.56 -11.11 -0.19
CA LYS A 337 2.04 -11.31 -1.56
C LYS A 337 1.98 -9.96 -2.30
N VAL A 338 3.12 -9.39 -2.64
CA VAL A 338 3.20 -8.13 -3.40
C VAL A 338 3.41 -8.46 -4.88
N ILE A 339 2.60 -7.87 -5.74
CA ILE A 339 2.62 -8.09 -7.19
C ILE A 339 2.74 -6.73 -7.87
N ASN A 340 3.80 -6.51 -8.64
CA ASN A 340 3.91 -5.38 -9.54
C ASN A 340 3.51 -5.81 -10.95
N LEU A 341 2.50 -5.15 -11.53
CA LEU A 341 2.05 -5.39 -12.90
C LEU A 341 3.04 -4.88 -13.96
N GLY A 342 3.95 -3.98 -13.57
CA GLY A 342 4.84 -3.26 -14.46
C GLY A 342 4.12 -2.22 -15.32
N ASN A 343 4.85 -1.67 -16.30
CA ASN A 343 4.33 -0.72 -17.29
C ASN A 343 4.17 -1.37 -18.69
N ASN A 344 4.20 -2.70 -18.76
CA ASN A 344 3.93 -3.40 -20.00
C ASN A 344 2.49 -3.08 -20.46
N LYS A 345 2.31 -2.91 -21.77
CA LYS A 345 0.99 -2.65 -22.37
C LYS A 345 -0.04 -3.73 -22.03
N VAL A 346 0.40 -4.96 -21.79
CA VAL A 346 -0.47 -6.09 -21.46
C VAL A 346 0.17 -6.87 -20.33
N THR A 347 -0.56 -6.97 -19.22
CA THR A 347 -0.21 -7.86 -18.13
C THR A 347 -1.46 -8.65 -17.76
N GLU A 348 -1.37 -9.99 -17.83
CA GLU A 348 -2.37 -10.94 -17.36
C GLU A 348 -1.79 -11.70 -16.17
N ILE A 349 -2.43 -11.59 -15.00
CA ILE A 349 -2.03 -12.33 -13.80
C ILE A 349 -3.22 -13.10 -13.27
N GLU A 350 -3.04 -14.41 -13.10
CA GLU A 350 -4.00 -15.28 -12.41
C GLU A 350 -3.60 -15.42 -10.94
N ILE A 351 -4.50 -15.03 -10.04
CA ILE A 351 -4.35 -15.23 -8.61
C ILE A 351 -5.29 -16.35 -8.20
N ASN A 352 -4.70 -17.46 -7.73
CA ASN A 352 -5.42 -18.53 -7.06
C ASN A 352 -5.45 -18.23 -5.56
N LEU A 353 -6.65 -17.99 -5.02
CA LEU A 353 -6.87 -17.65 -3.61
C LEU A 353 -7.11 -18.86 -2.70
#